data_AF-A0A7Y2XZG3-F1
#
_entry.id   AF-A0A7Y2XZG3-F1
#
_cell.length_a   1.000
_cell.length_b   1.000
_cell.length_c   1.000
_cell.angle_alpha   90.00
_cell.angle_beta   90.00
_cell.angle_gamma   90.00
#
_symmetry.space_group_name_H-M   'P 1'
#
loop_
_entity.id
_entity.type
_entity.pdbx_description
1 polymer ?
#
loop_
_entity_poly.entity_id
_entity_poly.type
_entity_poly.pdbx_seq_one_letter_code
_entity_poly.pdbx_strand_id
1 'polypeptide(L)'
;MRALIVIDVQNDFCPGGALAVPEGDEIVQDINALMADFDAVILTQDWHPAGHSSFASSHKGKNPYDMIEMPYGPQVLWPDHCIQGSMGAKFHMELHQDRADLIIRKGYNPEIDSYSAFFENDHRTPT
;
A
#
# COMPACT_ATOMS: atom_id res chain seq x y z
N MET A 1 -25.56 -6.93 -4.30
CA MET A 1 -24.36 -6.22 -4.76
C MET A 1 -23.43 -6.03 -3.57
N ARG A 2 -22.35 -6.80 -3.54
CA ARG A 2 -21.28 -6.75 -2.54
C ARG A 2 -19.94 -6.56 -3.26
N ALA A 3 -19.11 -5.69 -2.73
CA ALA A 3 -17.75 -5.48 -3.21
C ALA A 3 -16.73 -6.01 -2.19
N LEU A 4 -15.64 -6.59 -2.68
CA LEU A 4 -14.45 -6.91 -1.91
C LEU A 4 -13.34 -5.93 -2.29
N ILE A 5 -12.70 -5.33 -1.28
CA ILE A 5 -11.51 -4.51 -1.47
C ILE A 5 -10.34 -5.29 -0.90
N VAL A 6 -9.39 -5.65 -1.76
CA VAL A 6 -8.15 -6.35 -1.40
C VAL A 6 -7.05 -5.31 -1.24
N ILE A 7 -6.58 -5.14 -0.01
CA ILE A 7 -5.66 -4.06 0.34
C ILE A 7 -4.21 -4.53 0.19
N ASP A 8 -3.49 -3.89 -0.73
CA ASP A 8 -2.03 -3.84 -0.80
C ASP A 8 -1.30 -5.19 -0.68
N VAL A 9 -1.78 -6.22 -1.40
CA VAL A 9 -1.11 -7.52 -1.50
C VAL A 9 0.10 -7.40 -2.45
N GLN A 10 1.11 -6.65 -2.04
CA GLN A 10 2.31 -6.28 -2.80
C GLN A 10 3.57 -6.93 -2.24
N ASN A 11 4.58 -7.10 -3.09
CA ASN A 11 5.82 -7.77 -2.74
C ASN A 11 6.52 -7.14 -1.53
N ASP A 12 6.52 -5.81 -1.42
CA ASP A 12 7.19 -5.13 -0.30
C ASP A 12 6.53 -5.38 1.06
N PHE A 13 5.27 -5.80 1.09
CA PHE A 13 4.54 -6.15 2.31
C PHE A 13 4.58 -7.66 2.62
N CYS A 14 5.08 -8.49 1.70
CA CYS A 14 5.28 -9.92 1.92
C CYS A 14 6.70 -10.24 2.40
N PRO A 15 6.97 -11.44 2.97
CA PRO A 15 8.31 -11.85 3.36
C PRO A 15 9.37 -11.65 2.27
N GLY A 16 10.47 -11.00 2.63
CA GLY A 16 11.55 -10.63 1.70
C GLY A 16 11.39 -9.24 1.05
N GLY A 17 10.24 -8.59 1.24
CA GLY A 17 9.98 -7.20 0.86
C GLY A 17 10.64 -6.15 1.75
N ALA A 18 10.67 -4.90 1.29
CA ALA A 18 11.29 -3.79 2.02
C ALA A 18 10.57 -3.41 3.33
N LEU A 19 9.25 -3.67 3.41
CA LEU A 19 8.42 -3.47 4.59
C LEU A 19 7.61 -4.74 4.90
N ALA A 20 8.31 -5.87 4.90
CA ALA A 20 7.70 -7.19 5.02
C ALA A 20 6.88 -7.35 6.31
N VAL A 21 5.63 -7.77 6.16
CA VAL A 21 4.80 -8.26 7.24
C VAL A 21 5.05 -9.76 7.40
N PRO A 22 5.36 -10.27 8.61
CA PRO A 22 5.51 -11.69 8.84
C PRO A 22 4.27 -12.46 8.37
N GLU A 23 4.49 -13.54 7.61
CA GLU A 23 3.41 -14.43 7.11
C GLU A 23 2.36 -13.71 6.22
N GLY A 24 2.67 -12.49 5.73
CA GLY A 24 1.74 -11.69 4.94
C GLY A 24 1.35 -12.28 3.58
N ASP A 25 2.12 -13.25 3.08
CA ASP A 25 1.86 -14.02 1.87
C ASP A 25 0.95 -15.24 2.08
N GLU A 26 0.78 -15.74 3.30
CA GLU A 26 -0.01 -16.95 3.57
C GLU A 26 -1.50 -16.77 3.25
N ILE A 27 -2.00 -15.53 3.31
CA ILE A 27 -3.41 -15.20 3.05
C ILE A 27 -3.77 -15.11 1.56
N VAL A 28 -2.79 -15.13 0.66
CA VAL A 28 -3.01 -14.83 -0.77
C VAL A 28 -3.97 -15.84 -1.42
N GLN A 29 -3.87 -17.12 -1.06
CA GLN A 29 -4.74 -18.16 -1.63
C GLN A 29 -6.19 -18.04 -1.12
N ASP A 30 -6.38 -17.66 0.15
CA ASP A 30 -7.70 -17.41 0.72
C ASP A 30 -8.37 -16.18 0.09
N ILE A 31 -7.58 -15.12 -0.16
CA ILE A 31 -8.04 -13.95 -0.90
C ILE A 31 -8.49 -14.35 -2.31
N ASN A 32 -7.69 -15.14 -3.03
CA ASN A 32 -8.02 -15.63 -4.37
C ASN A 32 -9.35 -16.40 -4.39
N ALA A 33 -9.57 -17.28 -3.41
CA ALA A 33 -10.83 -18.02 -3.28
C ALA A 33 -12.01 -17.06 -2.98
N LEU A 34 -11.81 -16.12 -2.06
CA LEU A 34 -12.86 -15.19 -1.63
C LEU A 34 -13.32 -14.25 -2.75
N MET A 35 -12.40 -13.81 -3.63
CA MET A 35 -12.74 -12.93 -4.77
C MET A 35 -13.80 -13.51 -5.72
N ALA A 36 -13.98 -14.84 -5.75
CA ALA A 36 -14.99 -15.50 -6.58
C ALA A 36 -16.44 -15.25 -6.10
N ASP A 37 -16.64 -14.93 -4.81
CA ASP A 37 -17.96 -14.81 -4.19
C ASP A 37 -18.54 -13.38 -4.19
N PHE A 38 -17.79 -12.42 -4.72
CA PHE A 38 -18.14 -11.01 -4.74
C PHE A 38 -18.53 -10.55 -6.14
N ASP A 39 -19.49 -9.62 -6.19
CA ASP A 39 -19.97 -9.06 -7.45
C ASP A 39 -18.94 -8.08 -8.06
N ALA A 40 -18.21 -7.37 -7.20
CA ALA A 40 -17.14 -6.45 -7.57
C ALA A 40 -15.89 -6.69 -6.73
N VAL A 41 -14.71 -6.65 -7.35
CA VAL A 41 -13.41 -6.81 -6.70
C VAL A 41 -12.51 -5.63 -7.05
N ILE A 42 -12.06 -4.92 -6.03
CA ILE A 42 -11.15 -3.78 -6.16
C ILE A 42 -9.84 -4.18 -5.49
N LEU A 43 -8.73 -4.07 -6.21
CA LEU A 43 -7.41 -4.18 -5.60
C LEU A 43 -6.87 -2.78 -5.32
N THR A 44 -6.20 -2.59 -4.20
CA THR A 44 -5.45 -1.37 -3.93
C THR A 44 -3.96 -1.62 -4.05
N GLN A 45 -3.22 -0.57 -4.39
CA GLN A 45 -1.79 -0.63 -4.57
C GLN A 45 -1.17 0.64 -3.99
N ASP A 46 -0.35 0.51 -2.95
CA ASP A 46 0.56 1.59 -2.55
C ASP A 46 1.52 1.89 -3.71
N TRP A 47 1.65 3.16 -4.02
CA TRP A 47 2.29 3.61 -5.25
C TRP A 47 3.07 4.90 -5.04
N HIS A 48 4.02 4.86 -4.13
CA HIS A 48 4.77 6.02 -3.68
C HIS A 48 5.83 6.48 -4.69
N PRO A 49 5.96 7.79 -4.98
CA PRO A 49 7.13 8.30 -5.69
C PRO A 49 8.41 8.04 -4.89
N ALA A 50 9.55 7.91 -5.58
CA ALA A 50 10.83 7.87 -4.88
C ALA A 50 11.03 9.15 -4.06
N GLY A 51 11.46 9.02 -2.80
CA GLY A 51 11.58 10.16 -1.88
C GLY A 51 10.24 10.69 -1.34
N HIS A 52 9.19 9.86 -1.32
CA HIS A 52 7.91 10.21 -0.70
C HIS A 52 8.07 10.65 0.76
N SER A 53 7.19 11.55 1.23
CA SER A 53 7.29 12.17 2.55
C SER A 53 7.14 11.18 3.72
N SER A 54 6.52 10.01 3.50
CA SER A 54 6.42 8.94 4.50
C SER A 54 7.71 8.12 4.65
N PHE A 55 8.70 8.27 3.78
CA PHE A 55 9.94 7.49 3.88
C PHE A 55 10.94 8.13 4.82
N ALA A 56 11.55 7.33 5.69
CA ALA A 56 12.60 7.78 6.59
C ALA A 56 13.81 8.35 5.83
N SER A 57 14.13 7.82 4.64
CA SER A 57 15.23 8.30 3.80
C SER A 57 15.05 9.75 3.34
N SER A 58 13.81 10.24 3.28
CA SER A 58 13.47 11.62 2.93
C SER A 58 13.73 12.62 4.06
N HIS A 59 14.03 12.15 5.28
CA HIS A 59 14.19 12.98 6.47
C HIS A 59 15.58 12.80 7.10
N LYS A 60 16.39 13.86 7.07
CA LYS A 60 17.76 13.82 7.61
C LYS A 60 17.77 13.48 9.11
N GLY A 61 18.50 12.42 9.46
CA GLY A 61 18.70 12.00 10.85
C GLY A 61 17.51 11.24 11.45
N LYS A 62 16.58 10.77 10.61
CA LYS A 62 15.48 9.89 10.99
C LYS A 62 15.74 8.45 10.56
N ASN A 63 15.09 7.53 11.23
CA ASN A 63 15.11 6.10 10.94
C ASN A 63 13.69 5.61 10.61
N PRO A 64 13.56 4.47 9.91
CA PRO A 64 12.28 3.77 9.85
C PRO A 64 11.68 3.57 11.24
N TYR A 65 10.35 3.67 11.31
CA TYR A 65 9.50 3.59 12.49
C TYR A 65 9.58 4.79 13.45
N ASP A 66 10.38 5.81 13.16
CA ASP A 66 10.29 7.10 13.86
C ASP A 66 8.95 7.78 13.58
N MET A 67 8.40 8.47 14.58
CA MET A 67 7.24 9.35 14.39
C MET A 67 7.68 10.81 14.23
N ILE A 68 7.08 11.52 13.28
CA ILE A 68 7.27 12.95 13.06
C ILE A 68 5.93 13.68 12.98
N GLU A 69 5.96 15.00 13.16
CA GLU A 69 4.80 15.86 12.92
C GLU A 69 4.85 16.39 11.49
N MET A 70 3.75 16.24 10.75
CA MET A 70 3.53 16.76 9.40
C MET A 70 2.38 17.78 9.39
N PRO A 71 2.19 18.58 8.32
CA PRO A 71 1.08 19.52 8.25
C PRO A 71 -0.32 18.90 8.44
N TYR A 72 -0.48 17.61 8.13
CA TYR A 72 -1.71 16.84 8.31
C TYR A 72 -1.78 16.06 9.63
N GLY A 73 -0.76 16.15 10.49
CA GLY A 73 -0.69 15.48 11.78
C GLY A 73 0.48 14.52 11.92
N PRO A 74 0.46 13.63 12.93
CA PRO A 74 1.52 12.65 13.16
C PRO A 74 1.68 11.64 12.01
N GLN A 75 2.92 11.40 11.59
CA GLN A 75 3.28 10.43 10.55
C GLN A 75 4.36 9.48 11.08
N VAL A 76 4.13 8.18 10.91
CA VAL A 76 5.17 7.16 11.06
C VAL A 76 6.02 7.15 9.80
N LEU A 77 7.34 7.20 9.95
CA LEU A 77 8.26 7.05 8.84
C LEU A 77 8.51 5.57 8.56
N TRP A 78 8.57 5.20 7.28
CA TRP A 78 8.75 3.82 6.85
C TRP A 78 10.09 3.64 6.12
N PRO A 79 10.59 2.40 5.96
CA PRO A 79 11.57 2.11 4.91
C PRO A 79 11.00 2.52 3.55
N ASP A 80 11.86 2.81 2.58
CA ASP A 80 11.44 2.98 1.19
C ASP A 80 10.75 1.71 0.70
N HIS A 81 9.47 1.81 0.33
CA HIS A 81 8.65 0.67 -0.07
C HIS A 81 7.66 1.09 -1.15
N CYS A 82 7.17 0.11 -1.92
CA CYS A 82 6.13 0.29 -2.92
C CYS A 82 6.40 1.44 -3.90
N ILE A 83 7.68 1.68 -4.22
CA ILE A 83 8.10 2.75 -5.12
C ILE A 83 7.56 2.49 -6.53
N GLN A 84 6.97 3.51 -7.16
CA GLN A 84 6.36 3.40 -8.49
C GLN A 84 7.30 2.72 -9.50
N GLY A 85 6.79 1.66 -10.14
CA GLY A 85 7.51 0.89 -11.17
C GLY A 85 8.58 -0.07 -10.65
N SER A 86 8.84 -0.11 -9.33
CA SER A 86 9.77 -1.07 -8.73
C SER A 86 9.19 -2.49 -8.68
N MET A 87 10.05 -3.48 -8.38
CA MET A 87 9.57 -4.84 -8.12
C MET A 87 8.75 -4.92 -6.83
N GLY A 88 9.16 -4.19 -5.80
CA GLY A 88 8.48 -4.15 -4.49
C GLY A 88 7.04 -3.66 -4.57
N ALA A 89 6.76 -2.71 -5.47
CA ALA A 89 5.42 -2.19 -5.69
C ALA A 89 4.50 -3.12 -6.49
N LYS A 90 5.00 -4.17 -7.14
CA LYS A 90 4.13 -5.11 -7.85
C LYS A 90 3.32 -5.93 -6.86
N PHE A 91 2.12 -6.34 -7.27
CA PHE A 91 1.35 -7.34 -6.53
C PHE A 91 2.16 -8.63 -6.35
N HIS A 92 1.86 -9.36 -5.27
CA HIS A 92 2.42 -10.68 -5.03
C HIS A 92 2.14 -11.59 -6.23
N MET A 93 3.13 -12.42 -6.61
CA MET A 93 3.06 -13.19 -7.86
C MET A 93 1.91 -14.20 -7.91
N GLU A 94 1.43 -14.63 -6.74
CA GLU A 94 0.32 -15.58 -6.64
C GLU A 94 -1.07 -14.94 -6.58
N LEU A 95 -1.17 -13.60 -6.50
CA LEU A 95 -2.46 -12.91 -6.49
C LEU A 95 -3.08 -12.92 -7.90
N HIS A 96 -4.34 -13.38 -8.00
CA HIS A 96 -5.10 -13.43 -9.25
C HIS A 96 -5.63 -12.03 -9.65
N GLN A 97 -4.75 -11.22 -10.24
CA GLN A 97 -5.05 -9.83 -10.63
C GLN A 97 -6.09 -9.71 -11.76
N ASP A 98 -6.26 -10.75 -12.57
CA ASP A 98 -7.24 -10.82 -13.66
C ASP A 98 -8.68 -10.79 -13.16
N ARG A 99 -8.92 -11.13 -11.88
CA ARG A 99 -10.22 -10.99 -11.23
C ARG A 99 -10.55 -9.53 -10.86
N ALA A 100 -9.60 -8.60 -10.89
CA ALA A 100 -9.86 -7.22 -10.48
C ALA A 100 -10.79 -6.48 -11.47
N ASP A 101 -11.85 -5.86 -10.95
CA ASP A 101 -12.69 -4.93 -11.71
C ASP A 101 -12.09 -3.52 -11.75
N LEU A 102 -11.29 -3.18 -10.74
CA LEU A 102 -10.56 -1.91 -10.63
C LEU A 102 -9.27 -2.10 -9.82
N ILE A 103 -8.23 -1.35 -10.19
CA ILE A 103 -7.04 -1.16 -9.37
C ILE A 103 -6.97 0.32 -8.97
N ILE A 104 -7.00 0.59 -7.67
CA ILE A 104 -6.83 1.94 -7.12
C ILE A 104 -5.40 2.06 -6.60
N ARG A 105 -4.65 3.03 -7.12
CA ARG A 105 -3.33 3.38 -6.57
C ARG A 105 -3.49 4.47 -5.55
N LYS A 106 -2.75 4.39 -4.44
CA LYS A 106 -2.77 5.37 -3.35
C LYS A 106 -1.36 5.75 -2.91
N GLY A 107 -1.22 6.86 -2.17
CA GLY A 107 0.07 7.34 -1.67
C GLY A 107 0.98 7.93 -2.76
N TYR A 108 0.43 8.30 -3.93
CA TYR A 108 1.21 8.84 -5.03
C TYR A 108 1.48 10.36 -4.91
N ASN A 109 0.79 11.05 -4.02
CA ASN A 109 1.05 12.44 -3.65
C ASN A 109 2.36 12.51 -2.86
N PRO A 110 3.42 13.20 -3.33
CA PRO A 110 4.72 13.20 -2.65
C PRO A 110 4.69 13.79 -1.23
N GLU A 111 3.68 14.60 -0.90
CA GLU A 111 3.61 15.32 0.37
C GLU A 111 2.70 14.65 1.41
N ILE A 112 1.71 13.86 0.98
CA ILE A 112 0.66 13.31 1.86
C ILE A 112 0.57 11.79 1.66
N ASP A 113 0.77 11.07 2.76
CA ASP A 113 0.62 9.62 2.80
C ASP A 113 -0.86 9.19 2.73
N SER A 114 -1.15 7.95 2.34
CA SER A 114 -2.52 7.47 2.16
C SER A 114 -2.66 6.00 2.49
N TYR A 115 -2.88 5.68 3.77
CA TYR A 115 -3.17 4.29 4.16
C TYR A 115 -4.55 3.84 3.68
N SER A 116 -5.54 4.73 3.77
CA SER A 116 -6.89 4.47 3.30
C SER A 116 -6.97 4.55 1.78
N ALA A 117 -7.81 3.71 1.19
CA ALA A 117 -8.14 3.73 -0.24
C ALA A 117 -9.30 4.68 -0.59
N PHE A 118 -9.78 5.46 0.39
CA PHE A 118 -10.88 6.41 0.21
C PHE A 118 -10.43 7.86 0.33
N PHE A 119 -9.54 8.15 1.27
CA PHE A 119 -9.01 9.48 1.55
C PHE A 119 -7.55 9.37 1.99
N GLU A 120 -6.74 10.36 1.64
CA GLU A 120 -5.37 10.51 2.14
C GLU A 120 -5.35 10.79 3.66
N ASN A 121 -4.17 10.74 4.28
CA ASN A 121 -4.01 10.88 5.73
C ASN A 121 -4.36 12.29 6.27
N ASP A 122 -4.62 13.26 5.38
CA ASP A 122 -5.22 14.55 5.75
C ASP A 122 -6.74 14.45 6.04
N HIS A 123 -7.35 13.29 5.77
CA HIS A 123 -8.77 12.99 5.91
C HIS A 123 -9.70 13.92 5.10
N ARG A 124 -9.19 14.51 4.02
CA ARG A 124 -9.90 15.46 3.16
C ARG A 124 -9.71 15.18 1.68
N THR A 125 -8.50 14.86 1.28
CA THR A 125 -8.14 14.60 -0.12
C THR A 125 -8.60 13.19 -0.49
N PRO A 126 -9.49 13.02 -1.49
CA PRO A 126 -9.88 11.68 -1.95
C PRO A 126 -8.71 10.98 -2.63
N THR A 127 -8.61 9.66 -2.44
CA THR A 127 -7.63 8.79 -3.10
C THR A 127 -7.92 8.60 -4.59
#